data_AF-A0A7W0ZZ19-F1
#
_entry.id   AF-A0A7W0ZZ19-F1
#
_cell.length_a   1.000
_cell.length_b   1.000
_cell.length_c   1.000
_cell.angle_alpha   90.00
_cell.angle_beta   90.00
_cell.angle_gamma   90.00
#
_symmetry.space_group_name_H-M   'P 1'
#
loop_
_entity.id
_entity.type
_entity.pdbx_description
1 polymer ?
#
loop_
_entity_poly.entity_id
_entity_poly.type
_entity_poly.pdbx_seq_one_letter_code
_entity_poly.pdbx_strand_id
1 'polypeptide(L)'
;MIAARTLEDLGWPTLVDHWARRCATKRGEVNVRSRQLFDDVDAARERAAEITEARGLATRDLAIPLGNISDIGSAIARVRKSAALEAPELVAVATTGRALSRLRTHLRDHSGIAPRL
;
A
#
# COMPACT_ATOMS: atom_id res chain seq x y z
N MET A 1 -1.03 23.71 9.48
CA MET A 1 -2.27 22.90 9.46
C MET A 1 -3.26 23.59 8.55
N ILE A 2 -3.78 22.91 7.51
CA ILE A 2 -4.75 23.48 6.57
C ILE A 2 -6.15 23.41 7.19
N ALA A 3 -6.95 24.46 7.02
CA ALA A 3 -8.32 24.49 7.52
C ALA A 3 -9.19 23.43 6.81
N ALA A 4 -10.06 22.74 7.56
CA ALA A 4 -10.94 21.70 7.02
C ALA A 4 -11.81 22.22 5.87
N ARG A 5 -12.36 23.43 6.01
CA ARG A 5 -13.14 24.09 4.96
C ARG A 5 -12.37 24.28 3.65
N THR A 6 -11.08 24.63 3.72
CA THR A 6 -10.23 24.74 2.52
C THR A 6 -10.08 23.40 1.81
N LEU A 7 -9.95 22.29 2.56
CA LEU A 7 -9.90 20.95 1.97
C LEU A 7 -11.24 20.56 1.32
N GLU A 8 -12.35 20.91 1.95
CA GLU A 8 -13.70 20.70 1.41
C GLU A 8 -13.92 21.48 0.11
N ASP A 9 -13.61 22.78 0.11
CA ASP A 9 -13.75 23.66 -1.06
C ASP A 9 -12.91 23.19 -2.25
N LEU A 10 -11.74 22.59 -1.98
CA LEU A 10 -10.86 21.99 -3.00
C LEU A 10 -11.29 20.57 -3.42
N GLY A 11 -12.36 20.01 -2.84
CA GLY A 11 -12.83 18.65 -3.12
C GLY A 11 -11.88 17.55 -2.66
N TRP A 12 -11.00 17.84 -1.70
CA TRP A 12 -9.99 16.90 -1.20
C TRP A 12 -10.58 15.59 -0.67
N PRO A 13 -11.69 15.57 0.11
CA PRO A 13 -12.28 14.31 0.58
C PRO A 13 -12.69 13.37 -0.56
N THR A 14 -13.24 13.93 -1.63
CA THR A 14 -13.65 13.20 -2.83
C THR A 14 -12.45 12.57 -3.55
N LEU A 15 -11.36 13.34 -3.70
CA LEU A 15 -10.11 12.84 -4.26
C LEU A 15 -9.55 11.67 -3.46
N VAL A 16 -9.47 11.82 -2.12
CA VAL A 16 -8.96 10.79 -1.22
C VAL A 16 -9.82 9.53 -1.29
N ASP A 17 -11.15 9.65 -1.35
CA ASP A 17 -12.02 8.48 -1.46
C ASP A 17 -11.82 7.72 -2.78
N HIS A 18 -11.72 8.45 -3.90
CA HIS A 18 -11.39 7.87 -5.19
C HIS A 18 -10.01 7.20 -5.22
N TRP A 19 -9.02 7.78 -4.54
CA TRP A 19 -7.69 7.20 -4.43
C TRP A 19 -7.70 5.93 -3.58
N ALA A 20 -8.33 5.99 -2.41
CA ALA A 20 -8.46 4.87 -1.48
C ALA A 20 -9.10 3.64 -2.14
N ARG A 21 -10.17 3.82 -2.93
CA ARG A 21 -10.84 2.74 -3.67
C ARG A 21 -9.97 2.07 -4.74
N ARG A 22 -8.89 2.72 -5.18
CA ARG A 22 -7.95 2.19 -6.19
C ARG A 22 -6.74 1.49 -5.56
N CYS A 23 -6.60 1.53 -4.23
CA CYS A 23 -5.53 0.81 -3.55
C CYS A 23 -5.73 -0.71 -3.67
N ALA A 24 -4.65 -1.42 -4.03
CA ALA A 24 -4.68 -2.88 -4.15
C ALA A 24 -4.83 -3.61 -2.81
N THR A 25 -4.59 -2.95 -1.67
CA THR A 25 -4.63 -3.55 -0.34
C THR A 25 -5.36 -2.65 0.65
N LYS A 26 -5.99 -3.25 1.67
CA LYS A 26 -6.64 -2.49 2.75
C LYS A 26 -5.66 -1.61 3.50
N ARG A 27 -4.42 -2.09 3.70
CA ARG A 27 -3.34 -1.29 4.29
C ARG A 27 -3.01 -0.05 3.45
N GLY A 28 -3.00 -0.19 2.12
CA GLY A 28 -2.84 0.95 1.21
C GLY A 28 -3.99 1.94 1.31
N GLU A 29 -5.23 1.45 1.39
CA GLU A 29 -6.42 2.29 1.60
C GLU A 29 -6.31 3.11 2.89
N VAL A 30 -6.00 2.44 4.01
CA VAL A 30 -5.80 3.11 5.31
C VAL A 30 -4.67 4.13 5.21
N ASN A 31 -3.57 3.80 4.54
CA ASN A 31 -2.46 4.72 4.36
C ASN A 31 -2.88 6.00 3.62
N VAL A 32 -3.60 5.88 2.51
CA VAL A 32 -4.12 7.01 1.74
C VAL A 32 -5.06 7.88 2.57
N ARG A 33 -5.98 7.26 3.34
CA ARG A 33 -6.92 8.00 4.19
C ARG A 33 -6.23 8.69 5.38
N SER A 34 -5.15 8.10 5.90
CA SER A 34 -4.40 8.62 7.04
C SER A 34 -3.36 9.67 6.67
N ARG A 35 -2.91 9.69 5.40
CA ARG A 35 -1.84 10.59 4.97
C ARG A 35 -2.39 12.00 4.81
N GLN A 36 -1.86 12.90 5.63
CA GLN A 36 -1.90 14.33 5.36
C GLN A 36 -0.94 14.66 4.21
N LEU A 37 -0.98 15.92 3.76
CA LEU A 37 0.06 16.48 2.90
C LEU A 37 1.44 16.31 3.55
N PHE A 38 2.49 16.32 2.74
CA PHE A 38 3.86 16.28 3.24
C PHE A 38 4.20 17.57 4.00
N ASP A 39 4.93 17.43 5.10
CA ASP A 39 5.38 18.57 5.91
C ASP A 39 6.48 19.38 5.22
N ASP A 40 7.24 18.74 4.32
CA ASP A 40 8.31 19.36 3.56
C ASP A 40 8.33 18.90 2.09
N VAL A 41 9.05 19.68 1.27
CA VAL A 41 9.14 19.46 -0.18
C VAL A 41 9.99 18.26 -0.56
N ASP A 42 10.97 17.90 0.26
CA ASP A 42 11.90 16.81 -0.05
C ASP A 42 11.22 15.45 0.17
N ALA A 43 10.39 15.31 1.21
CA ALA A 43 9.51 14.16 1.40
C ALA A 43 8.50 13.99 0.25
N ALA A 44 7.97 15.11 -0.29
CA ALA A 44 7.09 15.08 -1.45
C ALA A 44 7.84 14.63 -2.72
N ARG A 45 9.07 15.11 -2.93
CA ARG A 45 9.94 14.73 -4.05
C ARG A 45 10.33 13.26 -3.98
N GLU A 46 10.68 12.76 -2.80
CA GLU A 46 11.01 11.35 -2.58
C GLU A 46 9.82 10.47 -2.94
N ARG A 47 8.61 10.81 -2.46
CA ARG A 47 7.40 10.07 -2.83
C ARG A 47 7.11 10.13 -4.33
N ALA A 48 7.34 11.27 -4.97
CA ALA A 48 7.16 11.40 -6.42
C ALA A 48 8.15 10.53 -7.21
N ALA A 49 9.39 10.38 -6.72
CA ALA A 49 10.39 9.48 -7.29
C ALA A 49 9.96 8.01 -7.17
N GLU A 50 9.52 7.55 -5.99
CA GLU A 50 8.96 6.20 -5.79
C GLU A 50 7.79 5.91 -6.76
N ILE A 51 6.87 6.86 -6.91
CA ILE A 51 5.72 6.73 -7.83
C ILE A 51 6.21 6.62 -9.29
N THR A 52 7.24 7.38 -9.65
CA THR A 52 7.81 7.38 -11.01
C THR A 52 8.46 6.03 -11.32
N GLU A 53 9.20 5.46 -10.36
CA GLU A 53 9.78 4.12 -10.49
C GLU A 53 8.69 3.04 -10.63
N ALA A 54 7.64 3.11 -9.80
CA ALA A 54 6.53 2.15 -9.86
C ALA A 54 5.79 2.21 -11.22
N ARG A 55 5.59 3.41 -11.75
CA ARG A 55 5.05 3.61 -13.11
C ARG A 55 6.01 3.10 -14.18
N GLY A 56 7.31 3.33 -14.02
CA GLY A 56 8.35 2.86 -14.92
C GLY A 56 8.40 1.33 -15.02
N LEU A 57 8.20 0.62 -13.92
CA LEU A 57 8.03 -0.83 -13.90
C LEU A 57 6.77 -1.25 -14.68
N ALA A 58 5.63 -0.61 -14.43
CA ALA A 58 4.38 -0.93 -15.12
C ALA A 58 4.46 -0.71 -16.64
N THR A 59 5.13 0.34 -17.11
CA THR A 59 5.32 0.61 -18.56
C THR A 59 6.21 -0.41 -19.27
N ARG A 60 6.95 -1.24 -18.52
CA ARG A 60 7.82 -2.30 -19.03
C ARG A 60 7.20 -3.70 -18.87
N ASP A 61 5.89 -3.76 -18.60
CA ASP A 61 5.15 -4.99 -18.26
C ASP A 61 5.68 -5.69 -16.99
N LEU A 62 6.33 -4.95 -16.09
CA LEU A 62 6.90 -5.42 -14.81
C LEU A 62 6.14 -4.85 -13.61
N ALA A 63 4.82 -4.67 -13.74
CA ALA A 63 3.99 -4.09 -12.69
C ALA A 63 4.15 -4.83 -11.34
N ILE A 64 4.19 -4.06 -10.25
CA ILE A 64 4.41 -4.58 -8.91
C ILE A 64 3.29 -5.58 -8.54
N PRO A 65 3.63 -6.84 -8.15
CA PRO A 65 2.62 -7.88 -7.95
C PRO A 65 1.93 -7.76 -6.58
N LEU A 66 1.01 -6.81 -6.44
CA LEU A 66 0.26 -6.55 -5.20
C LEU A 66 -0.97 -7.45 -5.00
N GLY A 67 -1.26 -8.35 -5.94
CA GLY A 67 -2.41 -9.24 -5.86
C GLY A 67 -2.30 -10.29 -4.73
N ASN A 68 -3.45 -10.70 -4.20
CA ASN A 68 -3.60 -11.72 -3.15
C ASN A 68 -2.97 -11.35 -1.79
N ILE A 69 -2.87 -10.05 -1.49
CA ILE A 69 -2.48 -9.54 -0.17
C ILE A 69 -3.75 -9.16 0.60
N SER A 70 -4.13 -10.00 1.57
CA SER A 70 -5.30 -9.78 2.42
C SER A 70 -4.93 -9.06 3.72
N ASP A 71 -5.90 -8.36 4.31
CA ASP A 71 -5.75 -7.84 5.68
C ASP A 71 -5.87 -8.99 6.69
N ILE A 72 -4.76 -9.34 7.32
CA ILE A 72 -4.65 -10.42 8.30
C ILE A 72 -4.32 -9.90 9.70
N GLY A 73 -4.41 -8.59 9.93
CA GLY A 73 -4.01 -7.98 11.21
C GLY A 73 -4.79 -8.50 12.42
N SER A 74 -6.10 -8.71 12.25
CA SER A 74 -6.98 -9.28 13.29
C SER A 74 -6.63 -10.73 13.61
N ALA A 75 -6.37 -11.56 12.60
CA ALA A 75 -5.93 -12.95 12.77
C ALA A 75 -4.61 -13.03 13.53
N ILE A 76 -3.62 -12.18 13.17
CA ILE A 76 -2.34 -12.10 13.89
C ILE A 76 -2.56 -11.68 15.35
N ALA A 77 -3.42 -10.69 15.62
CA ALA A 77 -3.70 -10.24 16.97
C ALA A 77 -4.37 -11.33 17.83
N ARG A 78 -5.22 -12.16 17.24
CA ARG A 78 -5.85 -13.33 17.89
C ARG A 78 -4.83 -14.42 18.22
N VAL A 79 -3.96 -14.78 17.27
CA VAL A 79 -2.89 -15.78 17.51
C VAL A 79 -1.94 -15.33 18.61
N ARG A 80 -1.59 -14.05 18.68
CA ARG A 80 -0.77 -13.49 19.78
C ARG A 80 -1.41 -13.67 21.16
N LYS A 81 -2.73 -13.84 21.22
CA LYS A 81 -3.50 -14.15 22.43
C LYS A 81 -3.79 -15.65 22.56
N SER A 82 -3.04 -16.50 21.86
CA SER A 82 -3.17 -17.96 21.83
C SER A 82 -4.51 -18.48 21.31
N ALA A 83 -5.25 -17.67 20.54
CA ALA A 83 -6.48 -18.14 19.90
C ALA A 83 -6.15 -18.99 18.67
N ALA A 84 -6.94 -20.05 18.46
CA ALA A 84 -6.92 -20.81 17.21
C ALA A 84 -7.47 -19.97 16.05
N LEU A 85 -6.92 -20.21 14.86
CA LEU A 85 -7.40 -19.65 13.61
C LEU A 85 -8.29 -20.67 12.89
N GLU A 86 -9.37 -20.18 12.31
CA GLU A 86 -10.22 -20.98 11.45
C GLU A 86 -9.54 -21.25 10.09
N ALA A 87 -9.98 -22.29 9.38
CA ALA A 87 -9.40 -22.65 8.09
C ALA A 87 -9.31 -21.49 7.07
N PRO A 88 -10.34 -20.62 6.91
CA PRO A 88 -10.24 -19.46 6.00
C PRO A 88 -9.17 -18.45 6.41
N GLU A 89 -8.95 -18.26 7.71
CA GLU A 89 -7.92 -17.35 8.23
C GLU A 89 -6.53 -17.90 7.95
N LEU A 90 -6.32 -19.21 8.12
CA LEU A 90 -5.05 -19.87 7.78
C LEU A 90 -4.74 -19.76 6.28
N VAL A 91 -5.74 -19.96 5.42
CA VAL A 91 -5.59 -19.80 3.96
C VAL A 91 -5.24 -18.36 3.61
N ALA A 92 -5.90 -17.37 4.23
CA ALA A 92 -5.60 -15.95 4.02
C ALA A 92 -4.16 -15.61 4.44
N VAL A 93 -3.71 -16.09 5.61
CA VAL A 93 -2.33 -15.89 6.10
C VAL A 93 -1.31 -16.51 5.13
N ALA A 94 -1.50 -17.76 4.73
CA ALA A 94 -0.59 -18.46 3.81
C ALA A 94 -0.53 -17.78 2.44
N THR A 95 -1.68 -17.32 1.94
CA THR A 95 -1.78 -16.65 0.64
C THR A 95 -1.11 -15.28 0.66
N THR A 96 -1.37 -14.47 1.70
CA THR A 96 -0.68 -13.21 1.93
C THR A 96 0.83 -13.41 2.05
N GLY A 97 1.29 -14.41 2.81
CA GLY A 97 2.72 -14.72 2.95
C GLY A 97 3.41 -15.04 1.62
N ARG A 98 2.77 -15.85 0.77
CA ARG A 98 3.26 -16.15 -0.58
C ARG A 98 3.28 -14.91 -1.47
N ALA A 99 2.22 -14.10 -1.44
CA ALA A 99 2.16 -12.85 -2.19
C ALA A 99 3.29 -11.89 -1.82
N LEU A 100 3.55 -11.71 -0.52
CA LEU A 100 4.65 -10.87 -0.02
C LEU A 100 6.03 -11.42 -0.40
N SER A 101 6.22 -12.73 -0.43
CA SER A 101 7.49 -13.33 -0.89
C SER A 101 7.74 -13.06 -2.39
N ARG A 102 6.70 -13.16 -3.22
CA ARG A 102 6.79 -12.79 -4.65
C ARG A 102 7.10 -11.32 -4.83
N LEU A 103 6.39 -10.45 -4.09
CA LEU A 103 6.63 -9.00 -4.09
C LEU A 103 8.08 -8.66 -3.74
N ARG A 104 8.60 -9.23 -2.65
CA ARG A 104 9.99 -9.02 -2.23
C ARG A 104 11.00 -9.48 -3.29
N THR A 105 10.75 -10.65 -3.89
CA THR A 105 11.63 -11.18 -4.95
C THR A 105 11.61 -10.24 -6.17
N HIS A 106 10.42 -9.82 -6.60
CA HIS A 106 10.24 -8.87 -7.71
C HIS A 106 11.00 -7.57 -7.48
N LEU A 107 10.88 -6.95 -6.31
CA LEU A 107 11.57 -5.69 -6.01
C LEU A 107 13.10 -5.87 -6.00
N ARG A 108 13.59 -6.98 -5.43
CA ARG A 108 15.02 -7.28 -5.42
C ARG A 108 15.59 -7.45 -6.83
N ASP A 109 14.90 -8.22 -7.67
CA ASP A 109 15.34 -8.53 -9.03
C ASP A 109 15.35 -7.27 -9.93
N HIS A 110 14.53 -6.27 -9.61
CA HIS A 110 14.43 -5.01 -10.35
C HIS A 110 15.02 -3.79 -9.63
N SER A 111 15.83 -4.01 -8.59
CA SER A 111 16.48 -2.94 -7.80
C SER A 111 17.35 -2.00 -8.63
N GLY A 112 17.88 -2.45 -9.77
CA GLY A 112 18.61 -1.60 -10.71
C GLY A 112 17.73 -0.62 -11.51
N ILE A 113 16.42 -0.89 -11.61
CA ILE A 113 15.45 -0.07 -12.36
C ILE A 113 14.60 0.78 -11.41
N ALA A 114 14.28 0.23 -10.24
CA ALA A 114 13.47 0.86 -9.20
C ALA A 114 14.19 0.80 -7.83
N PRO A 115 15.30 1.54 -7.66
CA PRO A 115 16.14 1.47 -6.45
C PRO A 115 15.48 2.04 -5.18
N ARG A 116 14.41 2.82 -5.29
CA ARG A 116 13.69 3.42 -4.15
C ARG A 116 12.54 2.55 -3.66
N LEU A 117 12.19 1.48 -4.39
CA LEU A 117 11.09 0.57 -4.06
C LEU A 117 11.52 -0.69 -3.32
#